data_AF-I9LDC1-F1
#
_entry.id   AF-I9LDC1-F1
#
_cell.length_a   1.000
_cell.length_b   1.000
_cell.length_c   1.000
_cell.angle_alpha   90.00
_cell.angle_beta   90.00
_cell.angle_gamma   90.00
#
_symmetry.space_group_name_H-M   'P 1'
#
loop_
_entity.id
_entity.type
_entity.pdbx_description
1 polymer ?
#
loop_
_entity_poly.entity_id
_entity_poly.type
_entity_poly.pdbx_seq_one_letter_code
_entity_poly.pdbx_strand_id
1 'polypeptide(L)'
;MDRSDLPNRTPDYYTISVCEGPGVGSIQSITIDYYGNVYGGVGMALGKSGTFFTGSVIVGWLSTPERPKEDTLKGFCNGAANNVSAGALFGYGRTYSNGITGTEFGFFAPQIGTSHMDSTSIGSVKSFIDSLSGFIPGQDE
;
A
#
# COMPACT_ATOMS: atom_id res chain seq x y z
N MET A 1 -25.15 -3.95 -1.47
CA MET A 1 -24.38 -3.86 -2.73
C MET A 1 -23.14 -3.04 -2.39
N ASP A 2 -21.96 -3.66 -2.45
CA ASP A 2 -20.70 -2.94 -2.20
C ASP A 2 -20.37 -2.09 -3.43
N ARG A 3 -19.90 -0.87 -3.21
CA ARG A 3 -19.55 0.05 -4.29
C ARG A 3 -18.28 -0.41 -5.03
N SER A 4 -17.51 -1.34 -4.46
CA SER A 4 -16.37 -2.01 -5.12
C SER A 4 -16.73 -2.73 -6.41
N ASP A 5 -18.00 -3.13 -6.59
CA ASP A 5 -18.43 -3.98 -7.70
C ASP A 5 -18.88 -3.19 -8.93
N LEU A 6 -18.77 -1.85 -8.90
CA LEU A 6 -19.20 -0.98 -9.99
C LEU A 6 -18.08 -0.82 -11.05
N PRO A 7 -18.35 -1.16 -12.33
CA PRO A 7 -17.34 -1.19 -13.39
C PRO A 7 -16.78 0.19 -13.81
N ASN A 8 -17.28 1.30 -13.25
CA ASN A 8 -16.89 2.66 -13.61
C ASN A 8 -16.49 3.52 -12.39
N ARG A 9 -15.94 2.89 -11.34
CA ARG A 9 -15.49 3.60 -10.13
C ARG A 9 -14.00 3.96 -10.25
N THR A 10 -13.69 5.26 -10.23
CA THR A 10 -12.31 5.74 -10.04
C THR A 10 -11.73 5.15 -8.75
N PRO A 11 -10.49 4.64 -8.75
CA PRO A 11 -9.79 4.22 -7.54
C PRO A 11 -9.83 5.28 -6.44
N ASP A 12 -9.99 4.85 -5.19
CA ASP A 12 -9.97 5.77 -4.05
C ASP A 12 -8.53 6.08 -3.58
N TYR A 13 -7.59 5.19 -3.89
CA TYR A 13 -6.16 5.41 -3.68
C TYR A 13 -5.32 4.55 -4.64
N TYR A 14 -4.07 4.98 -4.82
CA TYR A 14 -3.04 4.30 -5.59
C TYR A 14 -1.84 4.09 -4.67
N THR A 15 -1.28 2.89 -4.65
CA THR A 15 -0.08 2.60 -3.86
C THR A 15 0.99 1.98 -4.74
N ILE A 16 2.20 2.47 -4.58
CA ILE A 16 3.41 1.88 -5.14
C ILE A 16 4.21 1.36 -3.97
N SER A 17 4.59 0.08 -4.02
CA SER A 17 5.37 -0.54 -2.95
C SER A 17 6.59 -1.25 -3.51
N VAL A 18 7.66 -1.24 -2.74
CA VAL A 18 8.88 -2.00 -2.98
C VAL A 18 9.11 -2.91 -1.78
N CYS A 19 9.29 -4.20 -2.04
CA CYS A 19 9.70 -5.20 -1.07
C CYS A 19 11.16 -5.55 -1.30
N GLU A 20 11.91 -5.65 -0.20
CA GLU A 20 13.30 -6.12 -0.18
C GLU A 20 13.42 -7.33 0.74
N GLY A 21 13.97 -8.44 0.22
CA GLY A 21 14.29 -9.65 1.00
C GLY A 21 13.43 -10.88 0.65
N PRO A 22 14.05 -12.04 0.31
CA PRO A 22 13.32 -13.26 -0.05
C PRO A 22 12.65 -13.91 1.18
N GLY A 23 11.38 -14.29 1.05
CA GLY A 23 10.58 -14.96 2.08
C GLY A 23 10.05 -14.00 3.15
N VAL A 24 10.93 -13.30 3.84
CA VAL A 24 10.61 -12.26 4.84
C VAL A 24 11.39 -11.02 4.48
N GLY A 25 10.68 -9.93 4.20
CA GLY A 25 11.28 -8.71 3.70
C GLY A 25 10.73 -7.45 4.34
N SER A 26 11.47 -6.35 4.22
CA SER A 26 10.92 -5.03 4.47
C SER A 26 10.06 -4.62 3.27
N ILE A 27 8.95 -3.94 3.53
CA ILE A 27 8.13 -3.31 2.49
C ILE A 27 8.08 -1.81 2.74
N GLN A 28 8.32 -1.05 1.70
CA GLN A 28 8.21 0.39 1.69
C GLN A 28 7.12 0.76 0.68
N SER A 29 6.22 1.65 1.03
CA SER A 29 5.09 2.01 0.18
C SER A 29 4.84 3.51 0.15
N ILE A 30 4.36 3.99 -0.98
CA ILE A 30 3.86 5.34 -1.18
C ILE A 30 2.43 5.20 -1.66
N THR A 31 1.50 5.74 -0.88
CA THR A 31 0.08 5.77 -1.20
C THR A 31 -0.35 7.19 -1.51
N ILE A 32 -1.12 7.38 -2.57
CA ILE A 32 -1.75 8.65 -2.95
C ILE A 32 -3.25 8.43 -2.95
N ASP A 33 -3.98 9.18 -2.13
CA ASP A 33 -5.44 9.10 -2.10
C ASP A 33 -6.10 9.92 -3.22
N TYR A 34 -7.40 9.71 -3.42
CA TYR A 34 -8.20 10.42 -4.41
C TYR A 34 -8.21 11.96 -4.22
N TYR A 35 -7.97 12.43 -2.99
CA TYR A 35 -7.92 13.85 -2.66
C TYR A 35 -6.52 14.45 -2.84
N GLY A 36 -5.54 13.65 -3.27
CA GLY A 36 -4.16 14.07 -3.53
C GLY A 36 -3.26 14.08 -2.30
N ASN A 37 -3.69 13.53 -1.17
CA ASN A 37 -2.81 13.37 -0.01
C ASN A 37 -1.84 12.21 -0.25
N VAL A 38 -0.60 12.39 0.21
CA VAL A 38 0.48 11.42 0.05
C VAL A 38 0.86 10.84 1.41
N TYR A 39 0.92 9.52 1.46
CA TYR A 39 1.27 8.73 2.63
C TYR A 39 2.47 7.87 2.28
N GLY A 40 3.44 7.80 3.20
CA GLY A 40 4.51 6.82 3.11
C GLY A 40 4.35 5.80 4.22
N GLY A 41 4.56 4.54 3.87
CA GLY A 41 4.49 3.43 4.79
C GLY A 41 5.77 2.63 4.76
N VAL A 42 6.16 2.14 5.94
CA VAL A 42 7.18 1.12 6.07
C VAL A 42 6.61 -0.03 6.88
N GLY A 43 7.08 -1.23 6.59
CA GLY A 43 6.50 -2.41 7.20
C GLY A 43 7.28 -3.67 6.89
N MET A 44 6.67 -4.79 7.26
CA MET A 44 7.21 -6.11 6.99
C MET A 44 6.24 -6.87 6.10
N ALA A 45 6.80 -7.64 5.16
CA ALA A 45 6.05 -8.51 4.29
C ALA A 45 6.56 -9.95 4.40
N LEU A 46 5.61 -10.87 4.56
CA LEU A 46 5.85 -12.31 4.64
C LEU A 46 5.29 -12.97 3.38
N GLY A 47 6.11 -13.74 2.68
CA GLY A 47 5.74 -14.45 1.46
C GLY A 47 5.57 -13.56 0.22
N LYS A 48 5.85 -12.25 0.33
CA LYS A 48 5.72 -11.26 -0.76
C LYS A 48 6.98 -11.00 -1.58
N SER A 49 8.06 -11.76 -1.39
CA SER A 49 9.21 -11.73 -2.29
C SER A 49 9.87 -13.11 -2.41
N GLY A 50 10.04 -13.63 -3.63
CA GLY A 50 10.90 -14.75 -3.97
C GLY A 50 12.27 -14.28 -4.50
N THR A 51 12.44 -12.97 -4.72
CA THR A 51 13.64 -12.30 -5.25
C THR A 51 14.18 -11.25 -4.27
N PHE A 52 15.38 -10.71 -4.54
CA PHE A 52 16.01 -9.69 -3.68
C PHE A 52 15.23 -8.36 -3.63
N PHE A 53 14.65 -7.94 -4.77
CA PHE A 53 13.76 -6.79 -4.85
C PHE A 53 12.50 -7.14 -5.64
N THR A 54 11.35 -6.64 -5.18
CA THR A 54 10.06 -6.74 -5.88
C THR A 54 9.34 -5.39 -5.80
N GLY A 55 8.87 -4.87 -6.94
CA GLY A 55 7.95 -3.74 -6.98
C GLY A 55 6.51 -4.18 -7.22
N SER A 56 5.53 -3.49 -6.63
CA SER A 56 4.11 -3.65 -6.90
C SER A 56 3.41 -2.31 -7.05
N VAL A 57 2.50 -2.22 -8.01
CA VAL A 57 1.62 -1.06 -8.18
C VAL A 57 0.20 -1.56 -8.01
N ILE A 58 -0.50 -1.01 -7.02
CA ILE A 58 -1.84 -1.39 -6.64
C ILE A 58 -2.78 -0.19 -6.67
N VAL A 59 -4.01 -0.45 -7.05
CA VAL A 59 -5.12 0.48 -6.99
C VAL A 59 -6.16 -0.08 -6.03
N GLY A 60 -6.71 0.78 -5.19
CA GLY A 60 -7.57 0.37 -4.10
C GLY A 60 -8.91 1.08 -4.08
N TRP A 61 -9.90 0.36 -3.58
CA TRP A 61 -11.26 0.83 -3.35
C TRP A 61 -11.71 0.43 -1.95
N LEU A 62 -12.18 1.39 -1.15
CA LEU A 62 -12.78 1.10 0.14
C LEU A 62 -14.14 0.44 -0.07
N SER A 63 -14.43 -0.59 0.74
CA SER A 63 -15.73 -1.24 0.86
C SER A 63 -16.69 -0.36 1.66
N THR A 64 -17.06 0.76 1.05
CA THR A 64 -18.02 1.73 1.59
C THR A 64 -19.16 1.93 0.58
N PRO A 65 -20.42 2.12 1.06
CA PRO A 65 -21.57 2.30 0.17
C PRO A 65 -21.48 3.60 -0.66
N GLU A 66 -20.80 4.61 -0.11
CA GLU A 66 -20.58 5.90 -0.75
C GLU A 66 -19.09 6.17 -0.97
N ARG A 67 -18.76 7.22 -1.73
CA ARG A 67 -17.37 7.64 -1.91
C ARG A 67 -16.82 8.03 -0.53
N PRO A 68 -15.69 7.47 -0.09
CA PRO A 68 -15.09 7.84 1.18
C PRO A 68 -14.85 9.35 1.28
N LYS A 69 -15.14 9.93 2.44
CA LYS A 69 -14.74 11.30 2.75
C LYS A 69 -13.22 11.35 2.92
N GLU A 70 -12.65 12.53 2.75
CA GLU A 70 -11.22 12.75 2.89
C GLU A 70 -10.69 12.26 4.25
N ASP A 71 -11.38 12.57 5.34
CA ASP A 71 -11.00 12.10 6.68
C ASP A 71 -11.02 10.58 6.82
N THR A 72 -11.91 9.89 6.09
CA THR A 72 -11.99 8.43 6.08
C THR A 72 -10.81 7.82 5.34
N LEU A 73 -10.39 8.40 4.20
CA LEU A 73 -9.19 7.96 3.49
C LEU A 73 -7.93 8.31 4.25
N LYS A 74 -7.86 9.50 4.84
CA LYS A 74 -6.79 9.89 5.75
C LYS A 74 -6.66 8.90 6.88
N GLY A 75 -7.76 8.55 7.54
CA GLY A 75 -7.77 7.52 8.57
C GLY A 75 -7.32 6.17 8.04
N PHE A 76 -7.83 5.71 6.91
CA PHE A 76 -7.48 4.40 6.36
C PHE A 76 -6.02 4.29 5.90
N CYS A 77 -5.48 5.35 5.29
CA CYS A 77 -4.11 5.39 4.78
C CYS A 77 -3.08 5.83 5.84
N ASN A 78 -3.52 6.27 7.01
CA ASN A 78 -2.65 6.70 8.11
C ASN A 78 -2.82 5.75 9.32
N GLY A 79 -1.80 4.95 9.58
CA GLY A 79 -1.73 3.99 10.66
C GLY A 79 -1.39 2.57 10.18
N ALA A 80 -1.62 1.62 11.09
CA ALA A 80 -1.37 0.21 10.86
C ALA A 80 -2.37 -0.38 9.86
N ALA A 81 -1.87 -1.06 8.85
CA ALA A 81 -2.63 -1.73 7.82
C ALA A 81 -2.15 -3.17 7.66
N ASN A 82 -3.09 -4.12 7.72
CA ASN A 82 -2.83 -5.51 7.40
C ASN A 82 -3.35 -5.80 6.00
N ASN A 83 -2.49 -6.24 5.11
CA ASN A 83 -2.88 -6.62 3.75
C ASN A 83 -2.66 -8.11 3.53
N VAL A 84 -3.63 -8.73 2.88
CA VAL A 84 -3.53 -10.10 2.34
C VAL A 84 -3.75 -10.00 0.84
N SER A 85 -2.75 -10.39 0.07
CA SER A 85 -2.80 -10.34 -1.40
C SER A 85 -2.36 -11.67 -2.00
N ALA A 86 -2.99 -12.05 -3.10
CA ALA A 86 -2.60 -13.20 -3.91
C ALA A 86 -2.59 -12.80 -5.39
N GLY A 87 -1.50 -13.11 -6.10
CA GLY A 87 -1.39 -12.81 -7.51
C GLY A 87 -0.17 -13.41 -8.18
N ALA A 88 -0.25 -13.59 -9.50
CA ALA A 88 0.85 -13.92 -10.38
C ALA A 88 0.84 -12.93 -11.55
N LEU A 89 1.76 -11.96 -11.53
CA LEU A 89 1.80 -10.78 -12.41
C LEU A 89 0.65 -9.80 -12.15
N PHE A 90 -0.58 -10.27 -12.10
CA PHE A 90 -1.73 -9.51 -11.60
C PHE A 90 -2.31 -10.20 -10.37
N GLY A 91 -2.84 -9.41 -9.45
CA GLY A 91 -3.35 -9.91 -8.19
C GLY A 91 -4.49 -9.09 -7.66
N TYR A 92 -5.20 -9.72 -6.73
CA TYR A 92 -6.25 -9.10 -5.95
C TYR A 92 -5.86 -9.23 -4.48
N GLY A 93 -6.15 -8.20 -3.71
CA GLY A 93 -5.84 -8.12 -2.29
C GLY A 93 -6.96 -7.51 -1.49
N ARG A 94 -6.91 -7.74 -0.19
CA ARG A 94 -7.72 -7.02 0.79
C ARG A 94 -6.80 -6.41 1.83
N THR A 95 -6.95 -5.10 2.02
CA THR A 95 -6.32 -4.35 3.10
C THR A 95 -7.33 -4.07 4.17
N TYR A 96 -6.95 -4.31 5.42
CA TYR A 96 -7.70 -3.93 6.59
C TYR A 96 -6.90 -2.88 7.37
N SER A 97 -7.49 -1.69 7.53
CA SER A 97 -6.91 -0.62 8.35
C SER A 97 -8.02 0.17 9.03
N ASN A 98 -7.80 0.52 10.29
CA ASN A 98 -8.69 1.37 11.10
C ASN A 98 -10.18 0.99 11.02
N GLY A 99 -10.49 -0.31 11.03
CA GLY A 99 -11.86 -0.82 11.02
C GLY A 99 -12.51 -0.90 9.64
N ILE A 100 -11.83 -0.46 8.58
CA ILE A 100 -12.33 -0.43 7.21
C ILE A 100 -11.57 -1.45 6.38
N THR A 101 -12.28 -2.09 5.44
CA THR A 101 -11.68 -2.99 4.45
C THR A 101 -11.58 -2.26 3.11
N GLY A 102 -10.40 -2.32 2.51
CA GLY A 102 -10.13 -1.93 1.13
C GLY A 102 -9.92 -3.17 0.26
N THR A 103 -10.53 -3.16 -0.90
CA THR A 103 -10.26 -4.09 -2.00
C THR A 103 -9.16 -3.50 -2.88
N GLU A 104 -8.13 -4.27 -3.17
CA GLU A 104 -7.00 -3.84 -4.00
C GLU A 104 -6.87 -4.74 -5.23
N PHE A 105 -6.52 -4.13 -6.34
CA PHE A 105 -6.12 -4.82 -7.56
C PHE A 105 -4.82 -4.21 -8.06
N GLY A 106 -3.91 -5.03 -8.57
CA GLY A 106 -2.66 -4.47 -9.04
C GLY A 106 -1.74 -5.45 -9.71
N PHE A 107 -0.62 -4.91 -10.16
CA PHE A 107 0.50 -5.69 -10.63
C PHE A 107 1.36 -6.10 -9.44
N PHE A 108 1.45 -7.40 -9.20
CA PHE A 108 2.28 -7.99 -8.18
C PHE A 108 3.27 -8.92 -8.87
N ALA A 109 4.56 -8.82 -8.56
CA ALA A 109 5.44 -9.95 -8.85
C ALA A 109 4.88 -11.20 -8.14
N PRO A 110 4.96 -12.39 -8.76
CA PRO A 110 4.19 -13.56 -8.35
C PRO A 110 4.41 -13.91 -6.89
N GLN A 111 3.40 -13.66 -6.05
CA GLN A 111 3.48 -13.85 -4.61
C GLN A 111 2.10 -13.90 -3.94
N ILE A 112 1.96 -14.84 -3.00
CA ILE A 112 0.90 -14.88 -1.99
C ILE A 112 1.56 -14.45 -0.69
N GLY A 113 1.03 -13.41 -0.04
CA GLY A 113 1.63 -12.97 1.19
C GLY A 113 0.77 -12.03 2.01
N THR A 114 1.19 -11.88 3.26
CA THR A 114 0.62 -10.93 4.20
C THR A 114 1.65 -9.83 4.44
N SER A 115 1.18 -8.60 4.64
CA SER A 115 2.05 -7.50 5.05
C SER A 115 1.39 -6.66 6.12
N HIS A 116 2.20 -6.24 7.08
CA HIS A 116 1.83 -5.23 8.06
C HIS A 116 2.57 -3.94 7.70
N MET A 117 1.85 -2.85 7.51
CA MET A 117 2.43 -1.55 7.16
C MET A 117 1.95 -0.50 8.14
N ASP A 118 2.89 0.27 8.69
CA ASP A 118 2.58 1.50 9.41
C ASP A 118 2.81 2.66 8.46
N SER A 119 1.72 3.37 8.15
CA SER A 119 1.76 4.50 7.21
C SER A 119 1.52 5.81 7.94
N THR A 120 2.17 6.87 7.51
CA THR A 120 1.97 8.23 8.02
C THR A 120 1.74 9.18 6.84
N SER A 121 0.97 10.25 7.05
CA SER A 121 0.85 11.33 6.07
C SER A 121 2.14 12.14 6.02
N ILE A 122 2.75 12.23 4.83
CA ILE A 122 4.08 12.85 4.67
C ILE A 122 3.99 14.18 3.93
N GLY A 123 2.80 14.54 3.44
CA GLY A 123 2.53 15.79 2.74
C GLY A 123 3.19 15.91 1.36
N SER A 124 4.35 15.26 1.13
CA SER A 124 5.06 15.25 -0.15
C SER A 124 5.96 14.02 -0.29
N VAL A 125 5.95 13.41 -1.48
CA VAL A 125 6.79 12.25 -1.84
C VAL A 125 8.28 12.51 -1.57
N LYS A 126 8.75 13.74 -1.81
CA LYS A 126 10.15 14.11 -1.56
C LYS A 126 10.55 13.94 -0.09
N SER A 127 9.69 14.33 0.85
CA SER A 127 9.98 14.20 2.28
C SER A 127 10.01 12.74 2.73
N PHE A 128 9.30 11.85 2.04
CA PHE A 128 9.38 10.41 2.30
C PHE A 128 10.70 9.83 1.80
N ILE A 129 11.10 10.15 0.57
CA ILE A 129 12.39 9.71 0.01
C ILE A 129 13.54 10.20 0.89
N ASP A 130 13.50 11.46 1.33
CA ASP A 130 14.50 12.03 2.24
C ASP A 130 14.50 11.27 3.59
N SER A 131 13.32 10.91 4.13
CA SER A 131 13.23 10.08 5.35
C SER A 131 13.77 8.66 5.17
N LEU A 132 13.61 8.06 3.98
CA LEU A 132 14.14 6.74 3.67
C LEU A 132 15.65 6.76 3.54
N SER A 133 16.22 7.82 2.93
CA SER A 133 17.67 7.99 2.84
C SER A 133 18.35 8.11 4.21
N GLY A 134 17.65 8.67 5.21
CA GLY A 134 18.13 8.70 6.59
C GLY A 134 18.02 7.36 7.35
N PHE A 135 17.27 6.39 6.82
CA PHE A 135 17.10 5.06 7.44
C PHE A 135 18.07 4.01 6.87
N ILE A 136 18.70 4.28 5.72
CA ILE A 136 19.76 3.44 5.16
C ILE A 136 21.09 3.90 5.79
N PRO A 137 21.72 3.11 6.67
CA PRO A 137 23.02 3.49 7.20
C PRO A 137 24.07 3.38 6.08
N GLY A 138 24.71 4.50 5.72
CA GLY A 138 25.92 4.50 4.90
C GLY A 138 25.87 5.22 3.55
N GLN A 139 25.13 6.32 3.41
CA GLN A 139 25.26 7.23 2.24
C GLN A 139 25.89 8.58 2.59
N ASP A 140 26.79 8.59 3.58
CA ASP A 140 27.75 9.69 3.79
C ASP A 140 29.17 9.15 3.50
N GLU A 141 29.54 9.06 2.23
CA GLU A 141 30.93 9.17 1.76
C GLU A 141 30.97 9.90 0.40
#